data_AF-A0A4S1GT80-F1
#
_entry.id   AF-A0A4S1GT80-F1
#
_cell.length_a   1.000
_cell.length_b   1.000
_cell.length_c   1.000
_cell.angle_alpha   90.00
_cell.angle_beta   90.00
_cell.angle_gamma   90.00
#
_symmetry.space_group_name_H-M   'P 1'
#
loop_
_entity.id
_entity.type
_entity.pdbx_description
1 polymer ?
#
loop_
_entity_poly.entity_id
_entity_poly.type
_entity_poly.pdbx_seq_one_letter_code
_entity_poly.pdbx_strand_id
1 'polypeptide(L)' 'ETTGNGHDQATGKSTMPADWRAAIEAAGASDFLKSAPGADLHRTFVAIKQAEYLRVARTVSELDYHLYLHEV' A
#
# COMPACT_ATOMS: atom_id res chain seq x y z
N GLU A 1 26.68 -17.48 6.98
CA GLU A 1 25.69 -18.32 6.27
C GLU A 1 24.30 -17.88 6.71
N THR A 2 23.34 -17.78 5.80
CA THR A 2 21.95 -17.48 6.14
C THR A 2 21.12 -18.72 5.88
N THR A 3 20.62 -19.36 6.94
CA THR A 3 19.67 -20.47 6.84
C THR A 3 18.34 -19.90 6.36
N GLY A 4 17.94 -20.23 5.12
CA GLY A 4 16.69 -19.76 4.53
C GLY A 4 15.54 -20.72 4.85
N ASN A 5 14.71 -20.38 5.85
CA ASN A 5 13.52 -21.12 6.25
C ASN A 5 12.32 -20.17 6.50
N GLY A 6 12.17 -19.15 5.64
CA GLY A 6 11.11 -18.14 5.77
C GLY A 6 9.68 -18.68 5.67
N HIS A 7 9.49 -19.85 5.04
CA HIS A 7 8.18 -20.51 4.97
C HIS A 7 7.75 -21.13 6.32
N ASP A 8 8.70 -21.55 7.17
CA ASP A 8 8.41 -22.15 8.47
C ASP A 8 8.08 -21.10 9.54
N GLN A 9 8.38 -19.82 9.25
CA GLN A 9 8.11 -18.69 10.15
C GLN A 9 6.72 -18.08 9.96
N ALA A 10 5.90 -18.59 9.04
CA ALA A 10 4.56 -18.07 8.79
C ALA A 10 3.53 -18.64 9.78
N THR A 11 3.58 -18.21 11.05
CA THR A 11 2.58 -18.57 12.07
C THR A 11 1.63 -17.41 12.45
N GLY A 12 1.69 -16.27 11.75
CA GLY A 12 0.82 -15.13 12.00
C GLY A 12 0.17 -14.59 10.73
N LYS A 13 -1.04 -14.01 10.85
CA LYS A 13 -1.62 -13.16 9.80
C LYS A 13 -0.57 -12.12 9.39
N SER A 14 -0.24 -12.07 8.10
CA SER A 14 0.67 -11.06 7.55
C SER A 14 0.17 -9.67 7.99
N THR A 15 1.03 -8.91 8.66
CA THR A 15 0.75 -7.53 9.05
C THR A 15 0.95 -6.56 7.88
N MET A 16 1.36 -7.08 6.71
CA MET A 16 1.56 -6.26 5.52
C MET A 16 0.20 -5.78 4.97
N PRO A 17 0.08 -4.50 4.63
CA PRO A 17 -1.13 -3.97 4.02
C PRO A 17 -1.50 -4.72 2.74
N ALA A 18 -2.80 -5.00 2.57
CA ALA A 18 -3.31 -5.80 1.47
C ALA A 18 -3.34 -5.05 0.13
N ASP A 19 -3.39 -3.72 0.17
CA ASP A 19 -3.47 -2.87 -1.00
C ASP A 19 -2.75 -1.53 -0.78
N TRP A 20 -2.69 -0.73 -1.85
CA TRP A 20 -1.99 0.55 -1.84
C TRP A 20 -2.61 1.55 -0.86
N ARG A 21 -3.94 1.61 -0.74
CA ARG A 21 -4.60 2.54 0.18
C ARG A 21 -4.27 2.18 1.62
N ALA A 22 -4.41 0.92 1.98
CA ALA A 22 -4.06 0.41 3.30
C ALA A 22 -2.58 0.66 3.62
N ALA A 23 -1.69 0.58 2.62
CA ALA A 23 -0.27 0.90 2.78
C ALA A 23 -0.01 2.38 3.06
N ILE A 24 -0.75 3.29 2.40
CA ILE A 24 -0.65 4.73 2.66
C ILE A 24 -1.14 5.05 4.07
N GLU A 25 -2.26 4.48 4.49
CA GLU A 25 -2.81 4.66 5.84
C GLU A 25 -1.83 4.14 6.91
N ALA A 26 -1.28 2.93 6.72
CA ALA A 26 -0.27 2.36 7.61
C ALA A 26 1.02 3.21 7.64
N ALA A 27 1.47 3.72 6.50
CA ALA A 27 2.62 4.60 6.43
C ALA A 27 2.38 5.92 7.18
N GLY A 28 1.18 6.49 7.08
CA GLY A 28 0.78 7.69 7.83
C GLY A 28 0.82 7.52 9.34
N ALA A 29 0.51 6.31 9.84
CA ALA A 29 0.53 5.98 11.26
C ALA A 29 1.88 5.42 11.77
N SER A 30 2.91 5.30 10.91
CA SER A 30 4.16 4.64 11.26
C SER A 30 5.14 5.56 11.99
N ASP A 31 5.41 5.27 13.27
CA ASP A 31 6.44 5.96 14.07
C ASP A 31 7.86 5.75 13.51
N PHE A 32 8.13 4.56 12.96
CA PHE A 32 9.39 4.26 12.30
C PHE A 32 9.58 5.17 11.08
N LEU A 33 8.59 5.25 10.18
CA LEU A 33 8.68 6.09 8.99
C LEU A 33 8.62 7.58 9.32
N LYS A 34 8.14 7.98 10.50
CA LYS A 34 8.22 9.36 10.96
C LYS A 34 9.62 9.74 11.45
N SER A 35 10.33 8.80 12.06
CA SER A 35 11.63 9.03 12.69
C SER A 35 12.82 8.77 11.76
N ALA A 36 12.80 7.69 10.96
CA ALA A 36 13.92 7.29 10.12
C ALA A 36 14.28 8.31 9.01
N PRO A 37 13.32 8.83 8.21
CA PRO A 37 13.57 9.91 7.25
C PRO A 37 13.40 11.33 7.83
N GLY A 38 12.76 11.46 9.00
CA GLY A 38 12.35 12.74 9.59
C GLY A 38 10.91 13.15 9.29
N ALA A 39 10.31 13.93 10.19
CA ALA A 39 8.87 14.20 10.22
C ALA A 39 8.35 14.97 9.00
N ASP A 40 9.13 15.91 8.46
CA ASP A 40 8.72 16.71 7.30
C ASP A 40 8.69 15.87 6.01
N LEU A 41 9.69 15.00 5.84
CA LEU A 41 9.72 14.09 4.69
C LEU A 41 8.60 13.05 4.80
N HIS A 42 8.36 12.50 6.00
CA HIS A 42 7.24 11.60 6.26
C HIS A 42 5.90 12.21 5.85
N ARG A 43 5.60 13.42 6.36
CA ARG A 43 4.36 14.15 6.03
C ARG A 43 4.23 14.37 4.53
N THR A 44 5.30 14.84 3.89
CA THR A 44 5.29 15.15 2.45
C THR A 44 5.12 13.90 1.60
N PHE A 45 5.82 12.82 1.95
CA PHE A 45 5.73 11.54 1.25
C PHE A 45 4.31 10.96 1.32
N VAL A 46 3.71 10.89 2.50
CA VAL A 46 2.34 10.37 2.67
C VAL A 46 1.33 11.21 1.88
N ALA A 47 1.46 12.54 1.90
CA ALA A 47 0.59 13.42 1.12
C ALA A 47 0.71 13.19 -0.40
N ILE A 48 1.93 13.02 -0.92
CA ILE A 48 2.16 12.70 -2.33
C ILE A 48 1.52 11.36 -2.68
N LYS A 49 1.74 10.32 -1.86
CA LYS A 49 1.16 8.99 -2.13
C LYS A 49 -0.36 8.98 -2.08
N GLN A 50 -0.96 9.75 -1.19
CA GLN A 50 -2.42 9.94 -1.17
C GLN A 50 -2.92 10.61 -2.46
N ALA A 51 -2.23 11.67 -2.93
CA ALA A 51 -2.60 12.35 -4.16
C ALA A 51 -2.44 11.44 -5.39
N GLU A 52 -1.39 10.63 -5.45
CA GLU A 52 -1.17 9.63 -6.49
C GLU A 52 -2.28 8.57 -6.50
N TYR A 53 -2.63 8.03 -5.33
CA TYR A 53 -3.70 7.07 -5.18
C TYR A 53 -5.03 7.62 -5.70
N LEU A 54 -5.41 8.85 -5.28
CA LEU A 54 -6.65 9.49 -5.75
C LEU A 54 -6.65 9.72 -7.26
N ARG A 55 -5.49 10.03 -7.86
CA ARG A 55 -5.36 10.17 -9.31
C ARG A 55 -5.56 8.84 -10.04
N VAL A 56 -5.12 7.72 -9.46
CA VAL A 56 -5.35 6.39 -10.05
C VAL A 56 -6.80 5.95 -9.84
N ALA A 57 -7.32 6.07 -8.62
CA ALA A 57 -8.66 5.62 -8.25
C ALA A 57 -9.81 6.34 -8.99
N ARG A 58 -9.57 7.53 -9.55
CA ARG A 58 -10.55 8.23 -10.41
C ARG A 58 -10.60 7.74 -11.85
N THR A 59 -9.72 6.82 -12.24
CA THR A 59 -9.64 6.31 -13.61
C THR A 59 -10.50 5.07 -13.72
N VAL A 60 -11.43 5.03 -14.67
CA VAL A 60 -12.18 3.82 -15.04
C VAL A 60 -11.31 3.03 -16.02
N SER A 61 -10.99 1.79 -15.68
CA SER A 61 -10.14 0.95 -16.53
C SER A 61 -10.94 0.26 -17.63
N GLU A 62 -10.27 -0.17 -18.70
CA GLU A 62 -10.88 -1.00 -19.75
C GLU A 62 -11.45 -2.32 -19.18
N LEU A 63 -10.81 -2.87 -18.14
CA LEU A 63 -11.30 -4.05 -17.45
C LEU A 63 -12.65 -3.79 -16.75
N ASP A 64 -12.81 -2.61 -16.12
CA ASP A 64 -14.08 -2.24 -15.49
C ASP A 64 -15.19 -2.17 -16.56
N TYR A 65 -14.92 -1.60 -17.74
CA TYR A 65 -15.89 -1.62 -18.83
C TYR A 65 -16.24 -3.04 -19.29
N HIS A 66 -15.25 -3.93 -19.42
CA HIS A 66 -15.50 -5.30 -19.85
C HIS A 66 -16.40 -6.06 -18.85
N LEU A 67 -16.06 -5.99 -17.56
CA LEU A 67 -16.80 -6.67 -16.50
C LEU A 67 -18.23 -6.12 -16.33
N TYR A 68 -18.44 -4.82 -16.50
CA TYR A 68 -19.75 -4.22 -16.29
C TYR A 68 -20.64 -4.16 -17.54
N LEU A 69 -20.07 -4.17 -18.75
CA LEU A 69 -20.84 -3.99 -19.99
C LEU A 69 -20.96 -5.27 -20.84
N HIS A 70 -20.08 -6.27 -20.66
CA HIS A 70 -20.00 -7.44 -21.53
C HIS A 70 -20.13 -8.80 -20.83
N GLU A 71 -20.33 -8.83 -19.51
CA GLU A 71 -20.71 -10.05 -18.78
C GLU A 71 -22.20 -9.99 -18.38
N VAL A 72 -23.06 -10.38 -19.33
CA VAL A 72 -24.40 -10.95 -19.09
C VAL A 72 -24.53 -12.22 -19.91
#